data_AF-A0AAV8Y6L4-F1
#
_entry.id   AF-A0AAV8Y6L4-F1
#
_cell.length_a   1.000
_cell.length_b   1.000
_cell.length_c   1.000
_cell.angle_alpha   90.00
_cell.angle_beta   90.00
_cell.angle_gamma   90.00
#
_symmetry.space_group_name_H-M   'P 1'
#
loop_
_entity.id
_entity.type
_entity.pdbx_description
1 polymer ?
#
loop_
_entity_poly.entity_id
_entity_poly.type
_entity_poly.pdbx_seq_one_letter_code
_entity_poly.pdbx_strand_id
1 'polypeptide(L)'
;MWEGEDDMNNGGTEPTPKQRLMNWIQTKLPDLPIKNFTTDWNDGKAVGALVDAVAPGLCPDWPDWDPKDGVQNASEAMGLADDWLNIPQLIKPEGNRQPQHR
;
A
#
# COMPACT_ATOMS: atom_id res chain seq x y z
N MET A 1 6.73 8.25 19.76
CA MET A 1 7.95 8.53 18.99
C MET A 1 8.59 7.19 18.72
N TRP A 2 8.73 6.80 17.45
CA TRP A 2 9.43 5.57 17.08
C TRP A 2 10.64 6.01 16.28
N GLU A 3 11.78 6.06 16.97
CA GLU A 3 13.06 6.47 16.44
C GLU A 3 13.76 5.23 15.86
N GLY A 4 13.98 5.24 14.56
CA GLY A 4 15.33 5.33 14.00
C GLY A 4 16.42 4.30 14.35
N GLU A 5 16.17 3.20 15.04
CA GLU A 5 17.20 2.19 15.37
C GLU A 5 16.54 0.81 15.24
N ASP A 6 16.76 0.03 14.18
CA ASP A 6 17.86 -0.93 14.08
C ASP A 6 17.87 -1.56 12.67
N ASP A 7 18.71 -1.09 11.74
CA ASP A 7 18.98 -1.84 10.49
C ASP A 7 20.46 -1.70 10.09
N MET A 8 21.35 -1.88 11.08
CA MET A 8 22.75 -2.23 10.85
C MET A 8 23.14 -3.41 11.76
N ASN A 9 22.55 -4.57 11.53
CA ASN A 9 23.14 -5.82 12.02
C ASN A 9 23.11 -6.90 10.94
N ASN A 10 24.22 -6.96 10.19
CA ASN A 10 24.58 -8.08 9.34
C ASN A 10 24.84 -9.32 10.23
N GLY A 11 23.79 -10.09 10.51
CA GLY A 11 23.85 -11.24 11.41
C GLY A 11 22.57 -12.08 11.42
N GLY A 12 22.21 -12.69 10.28
CA GLY A 12 21.34 -13.87 10.23
C GLY A 12 19.98 -13.79 10.92
N THR A 13 19.29 -12.65 10.89
CA THR A 13 17.93 -12.53 11.41
C THR A 13 16.93 -12.65 10.28
N GLU A 14 16.04 -13.65 10.38
CA GLU A 14 14.94 -13.75 9.43
C GLU A 14 14.14 -12.45 9.41
N PRO A 15 13.69 -11.99 8.23
CA PRO A 15 12.93 -10.74 8.13
C PRO A 15 11.67 -10.83 9.00
N THR A 16 11.39 -9.75 9.72
CA THR A 16 10.15 -9.62 10.51
C THR A 16 8.92 -9.77 9.59
N PRO A 17 7.73 -10.11 10.10
CA PRO A 17 6.51 -10.15 9.28
C PRO A 17 6.27 -8.85 8.50
N LYS A 18 6.57 -7.70 9.11
CA LYS A 18 6.50 -6.38 8.47
C LYS A 18 7.47 -6.26 7.28
N GLN A 19 8.74 -6.64 7.48
CA GLN A 19 9.74 -6.62 6.42
C GLN A 19 9.43 -7.63 5.32
N ARG A 20 8.92 -8.83 5.66
CA ARG A 20 8.47 -9.83 4.67
C ARG A 20 7.38 -9.27 3.77
N LEU A 21 6.36 -8.64 4.36
CA LEU A 21 5.28 -8.02 3.61
C LEU A 21 5.78 -6.87 2.75
N MET A 22 6.64 -6.01 3.30
CA MET A 22 7.18 -4.88 2.54
C MET A 22 8.08 -5.33 1.38
N ASN A 23 8.92 -6.34 1.61
CA ASN A 23 9.72 -6.97 0.55
C ASN A 23 8.82 -7.56 -0.53
N TRP A 24 7.74 -8.26 -0.16
CA TRP A 24 6.78 -8.79 -1.13
C TRP A 24 6.14 -7.68 -1.98
N ILE A 25 5.71 -6.58 -1.37
CA ILE A 25 5.16 -5.41 -2.08
C ILE A 25 6.20 -4.85 -3.05
N GLN A 26 7.44 -4.68 -2.62
CA GLN A 26 8.52 -4.17 -3.47
C GLN A 26 8.82 -5.11 -4.65
N THR A 27 8.63 -6.43 -4.50
CA THR A 27 8.74 -7.36 -5.64
C THR A 27 7.62 -7.20 -6.67
N LYS A 28 6.45 -6.69 -6.25
CA LYS A 28 5.31 -6.41 -7.13
C LYS A 28 5.40 -5.03 -7.77
N LEU A 29 5.94 -4.06 -7.05
CA LEU A 29 6.00 -2.66 -7.45
C LEU A 29 7.45 -2.15 -7.45
N PRO A 30 8.33 -2.68 -8.33
CA PRO A 30 9.75 -2.33 -8.33
C PRO A 30 10.01 -0.84 -8.60
N ASP A 31 9.11 -0.19 -9.35
CA ASP A 31 9.26 1.19 -9.79
C ASP A 31 8.65 2.23 -8.81
N LEU A 32 7.95 1.77 -7.77
CA LEU A 32 7.36 2.65 -6.75
C LEU A 32 8.19 2.62 -5.45
N PRO A 33 8.54 3.78 -4.89
CA PRO A 33 9.36 3.87 -3.68
C PRO A 33 8.53 3.67 -2.40
N ILE A 34 7.88 2.52 -2.25
CA ILE A 34 7.06 2.20 -1.07
C ILE A 34 7.97 1.76 0.09
N LYS A 35 8.02 2.56 1.14
CA LYS A 35 8.91 2.39 2.30
C LYS A 35 8.15 2.25 3.62
N ASN A 36 6.87 2.60 3.67
CA ASN A 36 6.04 2.51 4.87
C ASN A 36 4.63 1.98 4.56
N PHE A 37 3.83 1.76 5.62
CA PHE A 37 2.42 1.35 5.56
C PHE A 37 1.47 2.49 5.92
N THR A 38 1.92 3.74 5.77
CA THR A 38 1.16 4.94 6.16
C THR A 38 1.12 5.94 5.00
N THR A 39 2.05 6.87 4.95
CA THR A 39 2.02 8.02 4.04
C THR A 39 2.15 7.65 2.58
N ASP A 40 2.84 6.56 2.26
CA ASP A 40 3.07 6.14 0.87
C ASP A 40 1.79 5.60 0.20
N TRP A 41 0.73 5.39 0.97
CA TRP A 41 -0.56 4.86 0.51
C TRP A 41 -1.66 5.92 0.50
N ASN A 42 -1.38 7.14 1.00
CA ASN A 42 -2.39 8.18 1.23
C ASN A 42 -2.99 8.74 -0.06
N ASP A 43 -2.23 8.74 -1.15
CA ASP A 43 -2.68 9.21 -2.46
C ASP A 43 -3.49 8.16 -3.24
N GLY A 44 -3.64 6.95 -2.69
CA GLY A 44 -4.37 5.83 -3.27
C GLY A 44 -3.73 5.21 -4.52
N LYS A 45 -2.68 5.82 -5.10
CA LYS A 45 -2.03 5.33 -6.32
C LYS A 45 -1.28 4.03 -6.06
N ALA A 46 -0.61 3.93 -4.91
CA ALA A 46 0.05 2.69 -4.49
C ALA A 46 -0.94 1.51 -4.35
N VAL A 47 -2.19 1.79 -3.96
CA VAL A 47 -3.25 0.77 -3.87
C VAL A 47 -3.66 0.32 -5.27
N GLY A 48 -3.92 1.24 -6.18
CA GLY A 48 -4.24 0.93 -7.58
C GLY A 48 -3.12 0.15 -8.28
N ALA A 49 -1.87 0.60 -8.10
CA ALA A 49 -0.70 -0.07 -8.63
C ALA A 49 -0.58 -1.51 -8.10
N LEU A 50 -0.81 -1.74 -6.81
CA LEU A 50 -0.75 -3.08 -6.23
C LEU A 50 -1.85 -3.99 -6.78
N VAL A 51 -3.07 -3.47 -6.91
CA VAL A 51 -4.21 -4.23 -7.47
C VAL A 51 -3.93 -4.62 -8.92
N ASP A 52 -3.42 -3.70 -9.74
CA ASP A 52 -3.06 -3.98 -11.14
C ASP A 52 -1.86 -4.94 -11.24
N ALA A 53 -0.86 -4.84 -10.36
CA ALA A 53 0.26 -5.78 -10.32
C ALA A 53 -0.15 -7.20 -9.89
N VAL A 54 -1.24 -7.33 -9.12
CA VAL A 54 -1.81 -8.63 -8.72
C VAL A 54 -2.72 -9.19 -9.81
N ALA A 55 -3.51 -8.34 -10.45
CA ALA A 55 -4.40 -8.69 -11.55
C ALA A 55 -4.36 -7.61 -12.64
N PRO A 56 -3.47 -7.78 -13.64
CA PRO A 56 -3.26 -6.80 -14.69
C PRO A 56 -4.55 -6.48 -15.45
N GLY A 57 -4.84 -5.18 -15.59
CA GLY A 57 -6.03 -4.67 -16.26
C GLY A 57 -7.16 -4.26 -15.33
N LEU A 58 -7.02 -4.43 -14.01
CA LEU A 58 -8.00 -3.89 -13.06
C LEU A 58 -7.84 -2.38 -12.86
N CYS A 59 -6.62 -1.87 -12.70
CA CYS A 59 -6.37 -0.43 -12.52
C CYS A 59 -5.33 0.09 -13.53
N PRO A 60 -5.47 -0.12 -14.85
CA PRO A 60 -4.39 0.14 -15.82
C PRO A 60 -3.97 1.61 -15.92
N ASP A 61 -4.85 2.53 -15.51
CA ASP A 61 -4.70 3.97 -15.52
C ASP A 61 -4.24 4.56 -14.16
N TRP A 62 -3.91 3.70 -13.19
CA TRP A 62 -3.35 4.13 -11.90
C TRP A 62 -2.20 5.15 -12.01
N PRO A 63 -1.30 5.11 -13.03
CA PRO A 63 -0.22 6.10 -13.17
C PRO A 63 -0.75 7.52 -13.41
N ASP A 64 -1.93 7.65 -14.02
CA ASP A 64 -2.52 8.92 -14.44
C ASP A 64 -3.47 9.52 -13.38
N TRP A 65 -3.77 8.78 -12.32
CA TRP A 65 -4.64 9.25 -11.24
C TRP A 65 -4.09 10.50 -10.53
N ASP A 66 -4.99 11.42 -10.16
CA ASP A 66 -4.66 12.62 -9.38
C ASP A 66 -4.33 12.23 -7.93
N PRO A 67 -3.12 12.49 -7.43
CA PRO A 67 -2.75 12.16 -6.05
C PRO A 67 -3.56 12.93 -4.98
N LYS A 68 -4.30 13.98 -5.36
CA LYS A 68 -5.21 14.70 -4.45
C LYS A 68 -6.50 13.92 -4.16
N ASP A 69 -6.88 13.01 -5.04
CA ASP A 69 -8.10 12.23 -4.95
C ASP A 69 -7.88 10.88 -4.24
N GLY A 70 -6.98 10.85 -3.25
CA GLY A 70 -6.51 9.61 -2.64
C GLY A 70 -7.61 8.70 -2.06
N VAL A 71 -8.68 9.29 -1.51
CA VAL A 71 -9.86 8.51 -1.06
C VAL A 71 -10.57 7.85 -2.23
N GLN A 72 -10.75 8.56 -3.35
CA GLN A 72 -11.41 8.02 -4.54
C GLN A 72 -10.54 6.93 -5.17
N ASN A 73 -9.25 7.21 -5.38
CA ASN A 73 -8.26 6.27 -5.90
C ASN A 73 -8.25 4.97 -5.08
N ALA A 74 -8.18 5.08 -3.75
CA ALA A 74 -8.19 3.93 -2.87
C ALA A 74 -9.53 3.19 -2.89
N SER A 75 -10.65 3.90 -2.94
CA SER A 75 -12.00 3.31 -3.03
C SER A 75 -12.18 2.50 -4.31
N GLU A 76 -11.74 3.04 -5.43
CA GLU A 76 -11.82 2.40 -6.74
C GLU A 76 -10.99 1.11 -6.77
N ALA A 77 -9.70 1.21 -6.39
CA ALA A 77 -8.82 0.05 -6.35
C ALA A 77 -9.32 -1.06 -5.40
N MET A 78 -9.76 -0.69 -4.19
CA MET A 78 -10.28 -1.65 -3.22
C MET A 78 -11.63 -2.24 -3.63
N GLY A 79 -12.46 -1.50 -4.37
CA GLY A 79 -13.71 -2.02 -4.94
C GLY A 79 -13.43 -3.11 -5.96
N LEU A 80 -12.52 -2.85 -6.89
CA LEU A 80 -12.11 -3.81 -7.91
C LEU A 80 -11.45 -5.05 -7.30
N ALA A 81 -10.64 -4.88 -6.25
CA ALA A 81 -10.06 -6.01 -5.53
C ALA A 81 -11.10 -6.89 -4.83
N ASP A 82 -12.16 -6.30 -4.28
CA ASP A 82 -13.26 -7.06 -3.67
C ASP A 82 -14.04 -7.83 -4.75
N ASP A 83 -14.47 -7.14 -5.81
CA ASP A 83 -15.30 -7.69 -6.88
C ASP A 83 -14.60 -8.82 -7.67
N TRP A 84 -13.30 -8.68 -7.94
CA TRP A 84 -12.57 -9.57 -8.85
C TRP A 84 -11.59 -10.52 -8.17
N LEU A 85 -11.07 -10.14 -7.00
CA LEU A 85 -10.08 -10.93 -6.26
C LEU A 85 -10.63 -11.49 -4.95
N ASN A 86 -11.88 -11.17 -4.60
CA ASN A 86 -12.53 -11.58 -3.35
C ASN A 86 -11.67 -11.18 -2.13
N ILE A 87 -11.03 -10.00 -2.21
CA ILE A 87 -10.25 -9.40 -1.13
C ILE A 87 -11.19 -8.47 -0.34
N PRO A 88 -11.66 -8.88 0.85
CA PRO A 88 -12.61 -8.09 1.61
C PRO A 88 -11.98 -6.78 2.09
N GLN A 89 -12.72 -5.68 2.00
CA GLN A 89 -12.30 -4.37 2.50
C GLN A 89 -12.33 -4.33 4.04
N LEU A 90 -11.24 -4.73 4.68
CA LEU A 90 -11.11 -4.71 6.14
C LEU A 90 -10.89 -3.29 6.69
N ILE A 91 -10.44 -2.36 5.84
CA ILE A 91 -10.26 -0.93 6.15
C ILE A 91 -11.03 -0.14 5.10
N LYS A 92 -11.94 0.74 5.54
CA LYS A 92 -12.65 1.63 4.62
C LYS A 92 -11.70 2.72 4.13
N PRO A 93 -11.81 3.15 2.86
CA PRO A 93 -10.96 4.20 2.27
C PRO A 93 -11.01 5.53 3.06
N GLU A 94 -12.14 5.84 3.71
CA GLU A 94 -12.30 7.03 4.54
C GLU A 94 -11.56 6.96 5.90
N GLY A 95 -11.07 5.78 6.29
CA GLY A 95 -10.47 5.50 7.61
C GLY A 95 -8.99 5.88 7.75
N ASN A 96 -8.31 6.31 6.69
CA ASN A 96 -6.87 6.60 6.73
C ASN A 96 -6.53 8.04 7.17
N ARG A 97 -7.52 8.87 7.51
CA ARG A 97 -7.27 10.08 8.30
C ARG A 97 -7.06 9.68 9.76
N GLN A 98 -5.79 9.67 10.17
CA GLN A 98 -5.37 9.36 11.54
C GLN A 98 -6.33 9.96 12.60
N PRO A 99 -6.76 9.20 13.62
CA PRO A 99 -7.34 9.80 14.80
C PRO A 99 -6.27 10.63 15.50
N GLN A 100 -6.48 11.95 15.61
CA GLN A 100 -5.70 12.78 16.53
C GLN A 100 -5.86 12.18 17.92
N HIS A 101 -4.77 11.67 18.48
CA HIS A 101 -4.68 11.29 19.88
C HIS A 101 -5.24 12.43 20.75
N ARG A 102 -6.21 12.12 21.60
CA ARG A 102 -6.50 12.92 22.80
C ARG A 102 -5.34 12.82 23.77
#